data_AF-A0A7S4KNS1-F1
#
_entry.id   AF-A0A7S4KNS1-F1
#
_cell.length_a   1.000
_cell.length_b   1.000
_cell.length_c   1.000
_cell.angle_alpha   90.00
_cell.angle_beta   90.00
_cell.angle_gamma   90.00
#
_symmetry.space_group_name_H-M   'P 1'
#
loop_
_entity.id
_entity.type
_entity.pdbx_description
1 polymer ?
#
loop_
_entity_poly.entity_id
_entity_poly.type
_entity_poly.pdbx_seq_one_letter_code
_entity_poly.pdbx_strand_id
1 'polypeptide(L)'
;RTEVQVQFIKFLHDKMLELRKYFQGVDDFHFRRPKFRVCVLFVGEKTSIDRQLERGRKTKAYNDKLSSGDVDGIYYSHQEERATDFDPELAKRRYEIFQKHFSTLISLREHFTFSMIDARLAIEEVQEAIKREFEYQSENEIAVDTLDSIQRIPLLGEVKQHARQNLIQRLDNYQTHQYALFTKVIDLIEKEFVEDIQLHVFGGVAIIRTEDPILEDQACLQMVIDVITERGFHISVTKMIQHVPARVDPETFEVFCKTKRVWEFHVRFSPTQLRKF
;
A
#
# COMPACT_ATOMS: atom_id res chain seq x y z
N ARG A 1 4.69 -22.21 22.34
CA ARG A 1 4.69 -23.28 21.31
C ARG A 1 6.11 -23.81 21.21
N THR A 2 6.30 -25.09 20.96
CA THR A 2 7.65 -25.68 20.93
C THR A 2 8.31 -25.47 19.58
N GLU A 3 9.64 -25.57 19.54
CA GLU A 3 10.43 -25.47 18.31
C GLU A 3 10.01 -26.52 17.27
N VAL A 4 9.70 -27.74 17.72
CA VAL A 4 9.17 -28.83 16.89
C VAL A 4 7.87 -28.40 16.16
N GLN A 5 6.99 -27.66 16.82
CA GLN A 5 5.74 -27.18 16.21
C GLN A 5 6.01 -26.16 15.10
N VAL A 6 7.00 -25.29 15.30
CA VAL A 6 7.40 -24.30 14.28
C VAL A 6 8.01 -24.98 13.08
N GLN A 7 8.91 -25.95 13.28
CA GLN A 7 9.51 -26.73 12.21
C GLN A 7 8.47 -27.55 11.44
N PHE A 8 7.48 -28.12 12.13
CA PHE A 8 6.40 -28.85 11.46
C PHE A 8 5.60 -27.95 10.51
N ILE A 9 5.22 -26.74 10.94
CA ILE A 9 4.48 -25.80 10.09
C ILE A 9 5.30 -25.42 8.85
N LYS A 10 6.61 -25.23 9.01
CA LYS A 10 7.54 -25.00 7.92
C LYS A 10 7.58 -26.18 6.94
N PHE A 11 7.79 -27.40 7.42
CA PHE A 11 7.79 -28.59 6.57
C PHE A 11 6.47 -28.80 5.82
N LEU A 12 5.33 -28.53 6.48
CA LEU A 12 4.03 -28.59 5.83
C LEU A 12 3.92 -27.57 4.69
N HIS A 13 4.30 -26.33 4.94
CA HIS A 13 4.30 -25.28 3.93
C HIS A 13 5.19 -25.63 2.73
N ASP A 14 6.41 -26.10 2.98
CA ASP A 14 7.36 -26.49 1.95
C ASP A 14 6.84 -27.67 1.13
N LYS A 15 6.21 -28.65 1.79
CA LYS A 15 5.59 -29.80 1.09
C LYS A 15 4.42 -29.37 0.21
N MET A 16 3.61 -28.43 0.67
CA MET A 16 2.51 -27.87 -0.14
C MET A 16 3.03 -27.11 -1.36
N LEU A 17 4.14 -26.38 -1.25
CA LEU A 17 4.79 -25.73 -2.39
C LEU A 17 5.37 -26.75 -3.38
N GLU A 18 6.00 -27.80 -2.88
CA GLU A 18 6.53 -28.91 -3.70
C GLU A 18 5.40 -29.57 -4.52
N LEU A 19 4.29 -29.91 -3.86
CA LEU A 19 3.12 -30.50 -4.51
C LEU A 19 2.51 -29.55 -5.55
N ARG A 20 2.38 -28.26 -5.24
CA ARG A 20 1.93 -27.26 -6.22
C ARG A 20 2.81 -27.25 -7.46
N LYS A 21 4.14 -27.21 -7.28
CA LYS A 21 5.08 -27.18 -8.40
C LYS A 21 4.96 -28.45 -9.26
N TYR A 22 4.76 -29.60 -8.62
CA TYR A 22 4.60 -30.88 -9.31
C TYR A 22 3.31 -30.95 -10.14
N PHE A 23 2.21 -30.40 -9.64
CA PHE A 23 0.90 -30.41 -10.32
C PHE A 23 0.57 -29.14 -11.11
N GLN A 24 1.54 -28.25 -11.30
CA GLN A 24 1.35 -26.97 -11.99
C GLN A 24 0.86 -27.19 -13.43
N GLY A 25 -0.27 -26.57 -13.79
CA GLY A 25 -0.89 -26.71 -15.12
C GLY A 25 -1.64 -28.02 -15.35
N VAL A 26 -1.61 -28.96 -14.39
CA VAL A 26 -2.35 -30.23 -14.44
C VAL A 26 -3.56 -30.18 -13.51
N ASP A 27 -3.38 -29.69 -12.27
CA ASP A 27 -4.45 -29.57 -11.28
C ASP A 27 -4.23 -28.39 -10.32
N ASP A 28 -4.23 -27.19 -10.90
CA ASP A 28 -4.06 -25.94 -10.14
C ASP A 28 -5.22 -25.66 -9.17
N PHE A 29 -6.38 -26.29 -9.39
CA PHE A 29 -7.57 -26.07 -8.55
C PHE A 29 -7.40 -26.69 -7.16
N HIS A 30 -6.86 -27.90 -7.07
CA HIS A 30 -6.64 -28.59 -5.79
C HIS A 30 -5.29 -28.24 -5.17
N PHE A 31 -4.25 -28.00 -5.97
CA PHE A 31 -2.90 -27.68 -5.49
C PHE A 31 -2.62 -26.17 -5.52
N ARG A 32 -3.46 -25.42 -4.81
CA ARG A 32 -3.33 -23.97 -4.67
C ARG A 32 -2.09 -23.60 -3.87
N ARG A 33 -1.60 -22.36 -4.07
CA ARG A 33 -0.50 -21.82 -3.28
C ARG A 33 -0.86 -21.82 -1.78
N PRO A 34 -0.07 -22.47 -0.91
CA PRO A 34 -0.30 -22.43 0.53
C PRO A 34 -0.16 -21.00 1.06
N LYS A 35 -1.06 -20.61 1.97
CA LYS A 35 -1.07 -19.29 2.60
C LYS A 35 -1.14 -19.47 4.11
N PHE A 36 0.00 -19.29 4.76
CA PHE A 36 0.11 -19.35 6.22
C PHE A 36 0.26 -17.93 6.73
N ARG A 37 -0.68 -17.52 7.58
CA ARG A 37 -0.67 -16.21 8.25
C ARG A 37 -0.70 -16.46 9.75
N VAL A 38 0.23 -15.82 10.47
CA VAL A 38 0.39 -16.00 11.90
C VAL A 38 0.02 -14.69 12.58
N CYS A 39 -1.09 -14.68 13.32
CA CYS A 39 -1.49 -13.57 14.15
C CYS A 39 -1.28 -13.94 15.62
N VAL A 40 -0.47 -13.15 16.34
CA VAL A 40 -0.22 -13.34 17.77
C VAL A 40 -0.87 -12.21 18.55
N LEU A 41 -1.84 -12.57 19.40
CA LEU A 41 -2.42 -11.65 20.37
C LEU A 41 -1.49 -11.56 21.59
N PHE A 42 -1.09 -10.35 21.95
CA PHE A 42 -0.18 -10.11 23.06
C PHE A 42 -0.83 -9.27 24.16
N VAL A 43 -0.62 -9.66 25.42
CA VAL A 43 -0.98 -8.88 26.61
C VAL A 43 0.17 -8.97 27.62
N GLY A 44 0.34 -7.92 28.42
CA GLY A 44 1.35 -7.92 29.49
C GLY A 44 1.00 -8.87 30.64
N GLU A 45 2.03 -9.28 31.40
CA GLU A 45 1.95 -10.27 32.50
C GLU A 45 0.83 -9.97 33.48
N LYS A 46 0.80 -8.75 34.03
CA LYS A 46 -0.21 -8.30 34.98
C LYS A 46 -1.62 -8.48 34.42
N THR A 47 -1.88 -7.97 33.22
CA THR A 47 -3.18 -8.07 32.56
C THR A 47 -3.57 -9.53 32.29
N SER A 48 -2.61 -10.38 31.93
CA SER A 48 -2.84 -11.82 31.73
C SER A 48 -3.30 -12.49 33.02
N ILE A 49 -2.59 -12.25 34.12
CA ILE A 49 -2.89 -12.84 35.43
C ILE A 49 -4.24 -12.33 35.94
N ASP A 50 -4.46 -11.02 35.92
CA ASP A 50 -5.70 -10.40 36.40
C ASP A 50 -6.93 -10.96 35.66
N ARG A 51 -6.86 -11.06 34.33
CA ARG A 51 -7.95 -11.62 33.51
C ARG A 51 -8.17 -13.11 33.79
N GLN A 52 -7.11 -13.85 34.06
CA GLN A 52 -7.19 -15.28 34.37
C GLN A 52 -7.84 -15.54 35.75
N LEU A 53 -7.49 -14.74 36.75
CA LEU A 53 -8.11 -14.81 38.08
C LEU A 53 -9.57 -14.36 38.05
N GLU A 54 -9.87 -13.31 37.28
CA GLU A 54 -11.23 -12.83 37.10
C GLU A 54 -12.12 -13.88 36.40
N ARG A 55 -11.55 -14.61 35.42
CA ARG A 55 -12.24 -15.77 34.82
C ARG A 55 -12.59 -16.81 35.88
N GLY A 56 -11.65 -17.20 36.74
CA GLY A 56 -11.89 -18.17 37.81
C GLY A 56 -13.03 -17.75 38.74
N ARG A 57 -13.03 -16.49 39.19
CA ARG A 57 -14.11 -15.93 40.03
C ARG A 57 -15.47 -16.02 39.36
N LYS A 58 -15.56 -15.63 38.08
CA LYS A 58 -16.82 -15.68 37.31
C LYS A 58 -17.31 -17.10 37.10
N THR A 59 -16.42 -18.02 36.74
CA THR A 59 -16.75 -19.44 36.55
C THR A 59 -17.27 -20.07 37.84
N LYS A 60 -16.59 -19.83 38.97
CA LYS A 60 -17.05 -20.32 40.27
C LYS A 60 -18.40 -19.75 40.67
N ALA A 61 -18.57 -18.43 40.57
CA ALA A 61 -19.85 -17.79 40.89
C ALA A 61 -21.00 -18.30 40.00
N TYR A 62 -20.73 -18.60 38.73
CA TYR A 62 -21.71 -19.21 37.83
C TYR A 62 -22.05 -20.65 38.24
N ASN A 63 -21.03 -21.49 38.52
CA ASN A 63 -21.22 -22.88 38.96
C ASN A 63 -21.95 -22.97 40.30
N ASP A 64 -21.67 -22.08 41.24
CA ASP A 64 -22.34 -21.99 42.54
C ASP A 64 -23.83 -21.66 42.34
N LYS A 65 -24.16 -20.68 41.48
CA LYS A 65 -25.54 -20.33 41.12
C LYS A 65 -26.28 -21.48 40.42
N LEU A 66 -25.60 -22.20 39.54
CA LEU A 66 -26.15 -23.39 38.88
C LEU A 66 -26.46 -24.50 39.89
N SER A 67 -25.58 -24.67 40.88
CA SER A 67 -25.75 -25.67 41.94
C SER A 67 -26.86 -25.29 42.94
N SER A 68 -27.12 -24.00 43.14
CA SER A 68 -28.19 -23.51 44.02
C SER A 68 -29.58 -23.47 43.35
N GLY A 69 -29.68 -23.81 42.06
CA GLY A 69 -30.94 -23.79 41.31
C GLY A 69 -31.47 -22.40 40.95
N ASP A 70 -30.62 -21.37 41.10
CA ASP A 70 -30.97 -19.96 40.87
C ASP A 70 -30.48 -19.51 39.49
N VAL A 71 -31.05 -20.13 38.43
CA VAL A 71 -30.66 -19.83 37.04
C VAL A 71 -31.90 -19.66 36.17
N ASP A 72 -32.06 -18.45 35.64
CA ASP A 72 -33.01 -18.13 34.57
C ASP A 72 -32.21 -18.00 33.26
N GLY A 73 -32.15 -19.07 32.44
CA GLY A 73 -31.41 -19.05 31.17
C GLY A 73 -30.95 -20.40 30.58
N ILE A 74 -30.62 -20.37 29.29
CA ILE A 74 -30.61 -21.46 28.28
C ILE A 74 -29.40 -22.44 28.35
N TYR A 75 -28.47 -22.31 29.32
CA TYR A 75 -27.32 -23.22 29.44
C TYR A 75 -27.22 -23.82 30.85
N TYR A 76 -27.33 -25.16 30.95
CA TYR A 76 -27.46 -25.90 32.21
C TYR A 76 -26.24 -26.78 32.58
N SER A 77 -25.02 -26.43 32.14
CA SER A 77 -23.83 -27.26 32.42
C SER A 77 -22.76 -26.50 33.20
N HIS A 78 -22.20 -27.13 34.24
CA HIS A 78 -21.04 -26.61 34.96
C HIS A 78 -19.89 -26.30 34.01
N GLN A 79 -19.29 -25.12 34.20
CA GLN A 79 -18.07 -24.74 33.51
C GLN A 79 -16.86 -25.34 34.22
N GLU A 80 -15.84 -25.71 33.43
CA GLU A 80 -14.59 -26.26 33.95
C GLU A 80 -13.84 -25.25 34.85
N GLU A 81 -13.59 -25.64 36.10
CA GLU A 81 -12.77 -24.90 37.05
C GLU A 81 -11.30 -25.30 36.93
N ARG A 82 -10.47 -24.41 36.40
CA ARG A 82 -9.05 -24.67 36.18
C ARG A 82 -8.23 -24.18 37.37
N ALA A 83 -7.35 -25.03 37.90
CA ALA A 83 -6.49 -24.66 39.03
C ALA A 83 -5.70 -23.35 38.81
N THR A 84 -5.25 -23.09 37.58
CA THR A 84 -4.50 -21.87 37.22
C THR A 84 -5.33 -20.57 37.30
N ASP A 85 -6.64 -20.67 37.49
CA ASP A 85 -7.55 -19.52 37.49
C ASP A 85 -7.89 -19.07 38.91
N PHE A 86 -7.41 -19.81 39.92
CA PHE A 86 -7.64 -19.52 41.34
C PHE A 86 -6.33 -19.24 42.08
N ASP A 87 -5.19 -19.59 41.49
CA ASP A 87 -3.87 -19.42 42.10
C ASP A 87 -3.01 -18.44 41.27
N PRO A 88 -2.69 -17.26 41.83
CA PRO A 88 -1.83 -16.26 41.18
C PRO A 88 -0.44 -16.78 40.81
N GLU A 89 0.17 -17.65 41.62
CA GLU A 89 1.51 -18.19 41.36
C GLU A 89 1.48 -19.21 40.21
N LEU A 90 0.42 -20.01 40.11
CA LEU A 90 0.23 -20.89 38.95
C LEU A 90 -0.06 -20.10 37.67
N ALA A 91 -0.86 -19.03 37.74
CA ALA A 91 -1.10 -18.12 36.63
C ALA A 91 0.21 -17.46 36.15
N LYS A 92 1.05 -17.01 37.10
CA LYS A 92 2.36 -16.43 36.81
C LYS A 92 3.29 -17.44 36.13
N ARG A 93 3.46 -18.64 36.70
CA ARG A 93 4.28 -19.71 36.09
C ARG A 93 3.83 -20.04 34.66
N ARG A 94 2.52 -20.02 34.41
CA ARG A 94 1.96 -20.22 33.07
C ARG A 94 2.38 -19.10 32.09
N TYR A 95 2.39 -17.85 32.54
CA TYR A 95 2.87 -16.72 31.73
C TYR A 95 4.38 -16.77 31.49
N GLU A 96 5.18 -17.16 32.49
CA GLU A 96 6.63 -17.36 32.34
C GLU A 96 6.95 -18.42 31.27
N ILE A 97 6.20 -19.52 31.24
CA ILE A 97 6.33 -20.55 30.19
C ILE A 97 6.03 -19.95 28.81
N PHE A 98 4.99 -19.11 28.69
CA PHE A 98 4.70 -18.41 27.44
C PHE A 98 5.85 -17.50 27.02
N GLN A 99 6.40 -16.68 27.93
CA GLN A 99 7.54 -15.81 27.64
C GLN A 99 8.77 -16.60 27.15
N LYS A 100 9.09 -17.73 27.79
CA LYS A 100 10.23 -18.58 27.38
C LYS A 100 10.10 -19.09 25.94
N HIS A 101 8.87 -19.34 25.49
CA HIS A 101 8.58 -19.80 24.12
C HIS A 101 8.23 -18.67 23.15
N PHE A 102 8.25 -17.42 23.61
CA PHE A 102 7.85 -16.28 22.79
C PHE A 102 8.83 -16.05 21.64
N SER A 103 10.14 -16.15 21.90
CA SER A 103 11.18 -16.06 20.86
C SER A 103 10.98 -17.09 19.75
N THR A 104 10.59 -18.32 20.10
CA THR A 104 10.26 -19.38 19.15
C THR A 104 9.03 -19.04 18.30
N LEU A 105 8.04 -18.32 18.85
CA LEU A 105 6.91 -17.83 18.07
C LEU A 105 7.32 -16.70 17.12
N ILE A 106 8.23 -15.83 17.54
CA ILE A 106 8.75 -14.74 16.70
C ILE A 106 9.54 -15.27 15.51
N SER A 107 10.22 -16.41 15.61
CA SER A 107 10.95 -17.00 14.48
C SER A 107 10.04 -17.36 13.29
N LEU A 108 8.72 -17.53 13.51
CA LEU A 108 7.77 -17.73 12.42
C LEU A 108 7.70 -16.51 11.46
N ARG A 109 8.05 -15.31 11.92
CA ARG A 109 8.14 -14.09 11.10
C ARG A 109 9.15 -14.22 9.96
N GLU A 110 10.18 -15.06 10.11
CA GLU A 110 11.19 -15.27 9.07
C GLU A 110 10.67 -16.09 7.89
N HIS A 111 9.54 -16.78 8.07
CA HIS A 111 9.01 -17.74 7.09
C HIS A 111 7.57 -17.42 6.66
N PHE A 112 6.80 -16.72 7.48
CA PHE A 112 5.39 -16.44 7.25
C PHE A 112 5.06 -14.98 7.52
N THR A 113 3.97 -14.50 6.91
CA THR A 113 3.36 -13.23 7.31
C THR A 113 3.00 -13.31 8.79
N PHE A 114 3.53 -12.38 9.56
CA PHE A 114 3.43 -12.37 11.00
C PHE A 114 2.96 -11.02 11.50
N SER A 115 1.91 -11.04 12.31
CA SER A 115 1.27 -9.84 12.83
C SER A 115 1.11 -9.98 14.34
N MET A 116 1.45 -8.92 15.06
CA MET A 116 1.28 -8.84 16.51
C MET A 116 0.20 -7.83 16.83
N ILE A 117 -0.86 -8.28 17.51
CA ILE A 117 -1.99 -7.42 17.87
C ILE A 117 -2.03 -7.29 19.38
N ASP A 118 -2.15 -6.05 19.84
CA ASP A 118 -2.31 -5.74 21.24
C ASP A 118 -3.71 -6.10 21.71
N ALA A 119 -3.81 -7.11 22.59
CA ALA A 119 -5.07 -7.58 23.13
C ALA A 119 -5.45 -6.92 24.47
N ARG A 120 -4.83 -5.78 24.83
CA ARG A 120 -5.26 -4.96 25.98
C ARG A 120 -6.55 -4.18 25.70
N LEU A 121 -6.80 -3.85 24.44
CA LEU A 121 -7.96 -3.09 23.97
C LEU A 121 -9.30 -3.85 24.17
N ALA A 122 -10.42 -3.18 23.89
CA ALA A 122 -11.73 -3.80 23.92
C ALA A 122 -11.84 -4.94 22.89
N ILE A 123 -12.71 -5.93 23.14
CA ILE A 123 -12.83 -7.12 22.27
C ILE A 123 -13.18 -6.70 20.84
N GLU A 124 -14.06 -5.73 20.69
CA GLU A 124 -14.53 -5.20 19.43
C GLU A 124 -13.38 -4.56 18.63
N GLU A 125 -12.52 -3.79 19.30
CA GLU A 125 -11.35 -3.16 18.68
C GLU A 125 -10.31 -4.20 18.26
N VAL A 126 -10.07 -5.22 19.09
CA VAL A 126 -9.16 -6.33 18.74
C VAL A 126 -9.71 -7.12 17.56
N GLN A 127 -11.02 -7.34 17.50
CA GLN A 127 -11.68 -8.01 16.38
C GLN A 127 -11.56 -7.21 15.08
N GLU A 128 -11.75 -5.89 15.13
CA GLU A 128 -11.51 -5.03 13.98
C GLU A 128 -10.04 -5.03 13.54
N ALA A 129 -9.10 -4.98 14.48
CA ALA A 129 -7.68 -5.06 14.18
C ALA A 129 -7.33 -6.39 13.48
N ILE A 130 -7.88 -7.51 13.95
CA ILE A 130 -7.75 -8.81 13.28
C ILE A 130 -8.35 -8.72 11.87
N LYS A 131 -9.59 -8.24 11.71
CA LYS A 131 -10.22 -8.15 10.38
C LYS A 131 -9.38 -7.33 9.41
N ARG A 132 -8.93 -6.13 9.81
CA ARG A 132 -8.07 -5.26 8.98
C ARG A 132 -6.78 -5.95 8.57
N GLU A 133 -6.13 -6.67 9.48
CA GLU A 133 -4.90 -7.38 9.19
C GLU A 133 -5.09 -8.48 8.14
N PHE A 134 -6.23 -9.19 8.18
CA PHE A 134 -6.54 -10.24 7.23
C PHE A 134 -7.17 -9.71 5.91
N GLU A 135 -7.90 -8.60 5.94
CA GLU A 135 -8.52 -7.96 4.77
C GLU A 135 -7.51 -7.20 3.91
N TYR A 136 -6.71 -6.30 4.51
CA TYR A 136 -5.75 -5.43 3.79
C TYR A 136 -4.75 -6.21 2.92
N GLN A 137 -4.41 -7.44 3.32
CA GLN A 137 -3.46 -8.28 2.59
C GLN A 137 -4.12 -9.28 1.65
N SER A 138 -5.43 -9.55 1.78
CA SER A 138 -6.16 -10.37 0.81
C SER A 138 -6.36 -9.63 -0.52
N GLU A 139 -6.35 -8.29 -0.48
CA GLU A 139 -6.35 -7.45 -1.69
C GLU A 139 -4.99 -7.43 -2.43
N ASN A 140 -3.89 -7.86 -1.79
CA ASN A 140 -2.52 -7.87 -2.33
C ASN A 140 -1.97 -9.28 -2.60
N GLU A 141 -2.81 -10.21 -3.07
CA GLU A 141 -2.39 -11.60 -3.31
C GLU A 141 -2.04 -11.87 -4.77
N ILE A 142 -1.11 -11.07 -5.29
CA ILE A 142 -0.47 -11.30 -6.58
C ILE A 142 0.47 -12.52 -6.46
N ALA A 143 0.39 -13.47 -7.40
CA ALA A 143 1.30 -14.65 -7.42
C ALA A 143 2.77 -14.21 -7.53
N VAL A 144 3.74 -14.98 -7.02
CA VAL A 144 5.17 -14.59 -7.06
C VAL A 144 5.63 -14.30 -8.49
N ASP A 145 5.26 -15.13 -9.46
CA ASP A 145 5.60 -14.90 -10.87
C ASP A 145 5.02 -13.59 -11.41
N THR A 146 3.84 -13.20 -10.91
CA THR A 146 3.19 -11.94 -11.24
C THR A 146 3.81 -10.76 -10.48
N LEU A 147 4.29 -10.97 -9.25
CA LEU A 147 5.02 -9.98 -8.47
C LEU A 147 6.39 -9.71 -9.09
N ASP A 148 7.14 -10.74 -9.49
CA ASP A 148 8.42 -10.60 -10.21
C ASP A 148 8.24 -9.86 -11.54
N SER A 149 7.08 -10.05 -12.20
CA SER A 149 6.73 -9.33 -13.42
C SER A 149 6.47 -7.83 -13.16
N ILE A 150 5.89 -7.48 -12.01
CA ILE A 150 5.49 -6.10 -11.67
C ILE A 150 6.57 -5.37 -10.85
N GLN A 151 7.47 -6.06 -10.15
CA GLN A 151 8.57 -5.49 -9.36
C GLN A 151 9.57 -4.66 -10.19
N ARG A 152 9.54 -4.77 -11.52
CA ARG A 152 10.28 -3.88 -12.43
C ARG A 152 9.76 -2.45 -12.40
N ILE A 153 8.53 -2.25 -11.92
CA ILE A 153 7.89 -0.95 -11.75
C ILE A 153 8.13 -0.52 -10.29
N PRO A 154 8.81 0.61 -10.05
CA PRO A 154 9.12 1.05 -8.70
C PRO A 154 7.85 1.42 -7.92
N LEU A 155 7.88 1.23 -6.60
CA LEU A 155 6.79 1.66 -5.74
C LEU A 155 6.70 3.19 -5.73
N LEU A 156 5.48 3.74 -5.62
CA LEU A 156 5.29 5.19 -5.57
C LEU A 156 6.08 5.85 -4.42
N GLY A 157 6.24 5.16 -3.30
CA GLY A 157 7.07 5.60 -2.18
C GLY A 157 8.55 5.72 -2.55
N GLU A 158 9.09 4.74 -3.27
CA GLU A 158 10.49 4.72 -3.76
C GLU A 158 10.73 5.83 -4.78
N VAL A 159 9.78 6.02 -5.71
CA VAL A 159 9.84 7.13 -6.69
C VAL A 159 9.86 8.48 -5.97
N LYS A 160 9.09 8.64 -4.90
CA LYS A 160 9.01 9.89 -4.14
C LYS A 160 10.21 10.16 -3.24
N GLN A 161 10.84 9.12 -2.67
CA GLN A 161 11.85 9.23 -1.61
C GLN A 161 13.00 10.19 -1.98
N HIS A 162 13.42 10.18 -3.25
CA HIS A 162 14.49 11.05 -3.75
C HIS A 162 14.05 12.01 -4.87
N ALA A 163 12.74 12.10 -5.15
CA ALA A 163 12.23 12.89 -6.27
C ALA A 163 12.69 14.35 -6.25
N ARG A 164 12.63 14.99 -5.07
CA ARG A 164 13.03 16.40 -4.90
C ARG A 164 14.54 16.60 -5.08
N GLN A 165 15.35 15.75 -4.47
CA GLN A 165 16.82 15.84 -4.59
C GLN A 165 17.25 15.65 -6.06
N ASN A 166 16.66 14.66 -6.74
CA ASN A 166 16.93 14.40 -8.15
C ASN A 166 16.45 15.55 -9.06
N LEU A 167 15.32 16.19 -8.74
CA LEU A 167 14.83 17.36 -9.47
C LEU A 167 15.82 18.52 -9.38
N ILE A 168 16.27 18.86 -8.17
CA ILE A 168 17.24 19.94 -7.95
C ILE A 168 18.55 19.66 -8.71
N GLN A 169 19.07 18.44 -8.59
CA GLN A 169 20.31 18.05 -9.28
C GLN A 169 20.18 18.14 -10.81
N ARG A 170 19.01 17.79 -11.37
CA ARG A 170 18.75 17.95 -12.80
C ARG A 170 18.74 19.41 -13.21
N LEU A 171 18.08 20.29 -12.46
CA LEU A 171 18.05 21.73 -12.74
C LEU A 171 19.46 22.35 -12.72
N ASP A 172 20.28 22.03 -11.71
CA ASP A 172 21.67 22.48 -11.62
C ASP A 172 22.50 21.99 -12.82
N ASN A 173 22.25 20.74 -13.24
CA ASN A 173 22.92 20.14 -14.39
C ASN A 173 22.51 20.82 -15.71
N TYR A 174 21.23 21.16 -15.89
CA TYR A 174 20.76 21.89 -17.07
C TYR A 174 21.44 23.25 -17.18
N GLN A 175 21.49 24.00 -16.07
CA GLN A 175 22.14 25.30 -16.02
C GLN A 175 23.64 25.23 -16.31
N THR A 176 24.32 24.19 -15.82
CA THR A 176 25.79 24.07 -15.92
C THR A 176 26.24 23.49 -17.27
N HIS A 177 25.57 22.46 -17.76
CA HIS A 177 26.02 21.66 -18.92
C HIS A 177 25.17 21.85 -20.17
N GLN A 178 23.94 22.34 -20.06
CA GLN A 178 23.01 22.49 -21.18
C GLN A 178 22.40 23.90 -21.24
N TYR A 179 23.17 24.91 -20.83
CA TYR A 179 22.72 26.30 -20.67
C TYR A 179 21.92 26.83 -21.86
N ALA A 180 22.44 26.69 -23.09
CA ALA A 180 21.79 27.23 -24.29
C ALA A 180 20.42 26.60 -24.58
N LEU A 181 20.25 25.30 -24.28
CA LEU A 181 18.98 24.60 -24.46
C LEU A 181 18.01 24.99 -23.34
N PHE A 182 18.52 25.05 -22.11
CA PHE A 182 17.75 25.41 -20.94
C PHE A 182 17.18 26.84 -21.05
N THR A 183 17.98 27.81 -21.49
CA THR A 183 17.50 29.19 -21.74
C THR A 183 16.34 29.22 -22.72
N LYS A 184 16.44 28.51 -23.86
CA LYS A 184 15.33 28.46 -24.83
C LYS A 184 14.05 27.86 -24.24
N VAL A 185 14.18 26.87 -23.35
CA VAL A 185 13.04 26.29 -22.64
C VAL A 185 12.43 27.30 -21.67
N ILE A 186 13.24 28.06 -20.94
CA ILE A 186 12.75 29.15 -20.08
C ILE A 186 12.01 30.21 -20.89
N ASP A 187 12.56 30.63 -22.04
CA ASP A 187 11.92 31.61 -22.93
C ASP A 187 10.56 31.11 -23.44
N LEU A 188 10.45 29.82 -23.79
CA LEU A 188 9.19 29.18 -24.18
C LEU A 188 8.17 29.21 -23.03
N ILE A 189 8.59 28.85 -21.81
CA ILE A 189 7.73 28.85 -20.63
C ILE A 189 7.23 30.27 -20.33
N GLU A 190 8.12 31.26 -20.36
CA GLU A 190 7.77 32.65 -20.11
C GLU A 190 6.76 33.16 -21.14
N LYS A 191 6.99 32.85 -22.42
CA LYS A 191 6.14 33.31 -23.52
C LYS A 191 4.77 32.64 -23.58
N GLU A 192 4.70 31.32 -23.40
CA GLU A 192 3.47 30.56 -23.68
C GLU A 192 2.77 30.05 -22.42
N PHE A 193 3.51 29.72 -21.35
CA PHE A 193 2.91 29.11 -20.16
C PHE A 193 2.47 30.16 -19.16
N VAL A 194 3.30 31.18 -18.91
CA VAL A 194 3.02 32.19 -17.88
C VAL A 194 1.76 32.98 -18.21
N GLU A 195 1.58 33.38 -19.47
CA GLU A 195 0.38 34.10 -19.93
C GLU A 195 -0.89 33.28 -19.68
N ASP A 196 -0.90 32.01 -20.10
CA ASP A 196 -2.04 31.10 -19.92
C ASP A 196 -2.31 30.79 -18.44
N ILE A 197 -1.27 30.59 -17.63
CA ILE A 197 -1.42 30.36 -16.18
C ILE A 197 -2.07 31.58 -15.51
N GLN A 198 -1.64 32.79 -15.86
CA GLN A 198 -2.20 34.03 -15.31
C GLN A 198 -3.69 34.17 -15.67
N LEU A 199 -4.05 33.89 -16.92
CA LEU A 199 -5.45 33.92 -17.37
C LEU A 199 -6.34 32.95 -16.59
N HIS A 200 -5.81 31.81 -16.16
CA HIS A 200 -6.57 30.75 -15.49
C HIS A 200 -6.36 30.69 -13.97
N VAL A 201 -5.80 31.75 -13.35
CA VAL A 201 -5.41 31.75 -11.93
C VAL A 201 -6.57 31.41 -10.96
N PHE A 202 -7.81 31.74 -11.35
CA PHE A 202 -9.01 31.43 -10.56
C PHE A 202 -9.57 30.02 -10.80
N GLY A 203 -9.31 29.45 -11.98
CA GLY A 203 -9.76 28.10 -12.33
C GLY A 203 -8.91 26.99 -11.71
N GLY A 204 -7.67 27.31 -11.31
CA GLY A 204 -6.74 26.32 -10.74
C GLY A 204 -6.15 25.35 -11.77
N VAL A 205 -6.47 25.52 -13.05
CA VAL A 205 -6.00 24.68 -14.16
C VAL A 205 -5.82 25.53 -15.41
N ALA A 206 -4.66 25.42 -16.05
CA ALA A 206 -4.38 25.95 -17.39
C ALA A 206 -4.08 24.80 -18.36
N ILE A 207 -4.70 24.82 -19.54
CA ILE A 207 -4.44 23.86 -20.62
C ILE A 207 -3.71 24.59 -21.74
N ILE A 208 -2.40 24.39 -21.82
CA ILE A 208 -1.51 25.08 -22.76
C ILE A 208 -1.27 24.16 -23.95
N ARG A 209 -1.42 24.69 -25.16
CA ARG A 209 -1.21 23.94 -26.41
C ARG A 209 -0.15 24.63 -27.25
N THR A 210 0.90 23.89 -27.59
CA THR A 210 2.04 24.44 -28.33
C THR A 210 2.50 23.49 -29.42
N GLU A 211 3.04 24.07 -30.49
CA GLU A 211 3.63 23.36 -31.64
C GLU A 211 5.13 23.64 -31.73
N ASP A 212 5.73 24.22 -30.69
CA ASP A 212 7.13 24.63 -30.74
C ASP A 212 8.03 23.39 -31.00
N PRO A 213 8.85 23.42 -32.06
CA PRO A 213 9.67 22.28 -32.46
C PRO A 213 10.73 21.91 -31.41
N ILE A 214 11.07 22.80 -30.47
CA ILE A 214 12.02 22.47 -29.40
C ILE A 214 11.52 21.31 -28.54
N LEU A 215 10.21 21.12 -28.43
CA LEU A 215 9.58 20.05 -27.66
C LEU A 215 9.60 18.69 -28.37
N GLU A 216 10.10 18.61 -29.61
CA GLU A 216 10.41 17.30 -30.20
C GLU A 216 11.61 16.64 -29.52
N ASP A 217 12.49 17.43 -28.89
CA ASP A 217 13.55 16.93 -28.03
C ASP A 217 13.00 16.56 -26.64
N GLN A 218 13.21 15.30 -26.26
CA GLN A 218 12.80 14.77 -24.96
C GLN A 218 13.47 15.51 -23.79
N ALA A 219 14.70 15.99 -23.97
CA ALA A 219 15.40 16.76 -22.94
C ALA A 219 14.66 18.08 -22.64
N CYS A 220 14.16 18.77 -23.67
CA CYS A 220 13.40 20.00 -23.52
C CYS A 220 12.05 19.76 -22.84
N LEU A 221 11.36 18.68 -23.20
CA LEU A 221 10.11 18.28 -22.55
C LEU A 221 10.34 18.04 -21.03
N GLN A 222 11.43 17.36 -20.69
CA GLN A 222 11.80 17.10 -19.29
C GLN A 222 12.15 18.40 -18.55
N MET A 223 12.89 19.32 -19.19
CA MET A 223 13.20 20.63 -18.63
C MET A 223 11.92 21.44 -18.33
N VAL A 224 10.93 21.43 -19.23
CA VAL A 224 9.64 22.10 -18.98
C VAL A 224 8.95 21.52 -17.75
N ILE A 225 8.85 20.19 -17.68
CA ILE A 225 8.22 19.51 -16.54
C ILE A 225 8.94 19.86 -15.24
N ASP A 226 10.27 19.80 -15.23
CA ASP A 226 11.10 20.04 -14.05
C ASP A 226 10.97 21.49 -13.56
N VAL A 227 11.06 22.48 -14.46
CA VAL A 227 10.94 23.90 -14.12
C VAL A 227 9.55 24.21 -13.56
N ILE A 228 8.49 23.79 -14.25
CA ILE A 228 7.11 24.04 -13.81
C ILE A 228 6.83 23.35 -12.46
N THR A 229 7.33 22.12 -12.28
CA THR A 229 7.20 21.38 -11.01
C THR A 229 7.93 22.09 -9.86
N GLU A 230 9.17 22.55 -10.07
CA GLU A 230 9.93 23.26 -9.03
C GLU A 230 9.30 24.61 -8.66
N ARG A 231 8.63 25.28 -9.61
CA ARG A 231 7.87 26.50 -9.33
C ARG A 231 6.56 26.25 -8.57
N GLY A 232 6.24 25.00 -8.26
CA GLY A 232 5.12 24.61 -7.39
C GLY A 232 3.83 24.24 -8.13
N PHE A 233 3.89 24.07 -9.45
CA PHE A 233 2.76 23.64 -10.25
C PHE A 233 2.76 22.11 -10.43
N HIS A 234 1.60 21.52 -10.63
CA HIS A 234 1.48 20.13 -11.06
C HIS A 234 1.28 20.08 -12.56
N ILE A 235 2.16 19.40 -13.29
CA ILE A 235 2.11 19.36 -14.75
C ILE A 235 2.00 17.91 -15.26
N SER A 236 1.22 17.74 -16.31
CA SER A 236 1.22 16.54 -17.15
C SER A 236 1.19 16.95 -18.62
N VAL A 237 1.79 16.14 -19.49
CA VAL A 237 1.91 16.45 -20.91
C VAL A 237 1.43 15.31 -21.77
N THR A 238 0.73 15.63 -22.85
CA THR A 238 0.26 14.68 -23.85
C THR A 238 0.67 15.14 -25.24
N LYS A 239 1.15 14.22 -26.08
CA LYS A 239 1.41 14.48 -27.49
C LYS A 239 0.16 14.18 -28.32
N MET A 240 -0.36 15.16 -29.01
CA MET A 240 -1.46 15.01 -29.97
C MET A 240 -0.92 15.06 -31.41
N ILE A 241 -1.33 14.10 -32.23
CA ILE A 241 -1.06 14.09 -33.66
C ILE A 241 -2.38 14.36 -34.37
N GLN A 242 -2.47 15.48 -35.08
CA GLN A 242 -3.64 15.86 -35.85
C GLN A 242 -3.32 15.76 -37.35
N HIS A 243 -4.16 15.06 -38.10
CA HIS A 243 -4.10 15.03 -39.56
C HIS A 243 -5.04 16.12 -40.09
N VAL A 244 -4.46 17.22 -40.56
CA VAL A 244 -5.23 18.36 -41.09
C VAL A 244 -5.25 18.26 -42.61
N PRO A 245 -6.43 18.29 -43.27
CA PRO A 245 -6.51 18.23 -44.72
C PRO A 245 -5.79 19.44 -45.33
N ALA A 246 -4.84 19.18 -46.23
CA ALA A 246 -3.99 20.18 -46.84
C ALA A 246 -4.33 20.39 -48.33
N ARG A 247 -4.61 19.30 -49.06
CA ARG A 247 -4.98 19.35 -50.49
C ARG A 247 -5.92 18.21 -50.84
N VAL A 248 -6.78 18.42 -51.83
CA VAL A 248 -7.59 17.36 -52.45
C VAL A 248 -7.08 17.14 -53.87
N ASP A 249 -6.90 15.89 -54.27
CA ASP A 249 -6.62 15.54 -55.66
C ASP A 249 -7.89 15.77 -56.52
N PRO A 250 -7.85 16.58 -57.60
CA PRO A 250 -9.03 16.84 -58.41
C PRO A 250 -9.49 15.63 -59.25
N GLU A 251 -8.60 14.66 -59.52
CA GLU A 251 -8.91 13.50 -60.37
C GLU A 251 -9.32 12.29 -59.52
N THR A 252 -8.64 12.07 -58.38
CA THR A 252 -8.91 10.91 -57.51
C THR A 252 -9.80 11.25 -56.31
N PHE A 253 -10.07 12.53 -56.05
CA PHE A 253 -10.73 13.04 -54.83
C PHE A 253 -10.02 12.64 -53.52
N GLU A 254 -8.76 12.21 -53.58
CA GLU A 254 -7.99 11.84 -52.40
C GLU A 254 -7.59 13.08 -51.60
N VAL A 255 -7.81 13.04 -50.29
CA VAL A 255 -7.47 14.13 -49.37
C VAL A 255 -6.06 13.88 -48.81
N PHE A 256 -5.10 14.70 -49.23
CA PHE A 256 -3.77 14.75 -48.65
C PHE A 256 -3.79 15.53 -47.35
N CYS A 257 -3.48 14.87 -46.24
CA CYS A 257 -3.40 15.49 -44.92
C CYS A 257 -1.96 15.87 -44.56
N LYS A 258 -1.76 17.08 -44.03
CA LYS A 258 -0.53 17.47 -43.34
C LYS A 258 -0.63 17.00 -41.88
N THR A 259 0.44 16.39 -41.39
CA THR A 259 0.53 15.98 -39.98
C THR A 259 0.97 17.16 -39.13
N LYS A 260 0.18 17.47 -38.10
CA LYS A 260 0.40 18.53 -37.13
C LYS A 260 0.65 17.91 -35.77
N ARG A 261 1.80 18.20 -35.15
CA ARG A 261 2.17 17.68 -33.82
C ARG A 261 1.94 18.79 -32.81
N VAL A 262 1.02 18.57 -31.89
CA VAL A 262 0.64 19.54 -30.85
C VAL A 262 0.95 18.91 -29.50
N TRP A 263 1.68 19.62 -28.66
CA TRP A 263 1.90 19.26 -27.26
C TRP A 263 0.85 19.96 -26.40
N GLU A 264 0.13 19.18 -25.59
CA GLU A 264 -0.87 19.69 -24.67
C GLU A 264 -0.39 19.49 -23.23
N PHE A 265 -0.22 20.59 -22.51
CA PHE A 265 0.20 20.62 -21.12
C PHE A 265 -0.98 20.95 -20.22
N HIS A 266 -1.22 20.10 -19.24
CA HIS A 266 -2.22 20.30 -18.19
C HIS A 266 -1.49 20.75 -16.93
N VAL A 267 -1.53 22.06 -16.67
CA VAL A 267 -0.88 22.69 -15.51
C VAL A 267 -1.93 22.98 -14.45
N ARG A 268 -1.82 22.36 -13.28
CA ARG A 268 -2.74 22.53 -12.14
C ARG A 268 -2.04 23.25 -10.99
N PHE A 269 -2.78 24.09 -10.30
CA PHE A 269 -2.33 24.88 -9.15
C PHE A 269 -3.50 25.18 -8.22
N SER A 270 -3.20 25.55 -6.97
CA SER A 270 -4.22 25.93 -6.01
C SER A 270 -4.99 27.18 -6.51
N PRO A 271 -6.32 27.10 -6.72
CA PRO A 271 -7.08 28.22 -7.21
C PRO A 271 -7.11 29.36 -6.18
N THR A 272 -7.02 30.59 -6.66
CA THR A 272 -7.16 31.76 -5.78
C THR A 272 -8.61 31.90 -5.33
N GLN A 273 -8.85 31.86 -4.02
CA GLN A 273 -10.18 32.06 -3.45
C GLN A 273 -10.61 33.53 -3.58
N LEU A 274 -11.68 33.78 -4.34
CA LEU A 274 -12.27 35.11 -4.49
C LEU A 274 -13.02 35.58 -3.23
N ARG A 275 -13.49 34.66 -2.38
CA ARG A 275 -14.18 34.97 -1.12
C ARG A 275 -13.55 34.17 0.00
N LYS A 276 -13.03 34.87 1.01
CA LYS A 276 -12.66 34.30 2.30
C LYS A 276 -13.95 34.15 3.12
N PHE A 277 -14.32 32.94 3.48
CA PHE A 277 -15.33 32.68 4.52
C PHE A 277 -14.62 32.46 5.85
#